data_AF-A0A3E1B7S1-F1
#
_entry.id   AF-A0A3E1B7S1-F1
#
_cell.length_a   1.000
_cell.length_b   1.000
_cell.length_c   1.000
_cell.angle_alpha   90.00
_cell.angle_beta   90.00
_cell.angle_gamma   90.00
#
_symmetry.space_group_name_H-M   'P 1'
#
loop_
_entity.id
_entity.type
_entity.pdbx_description
1 polymer ?
#
loop_
_entity_poly.entity_id
_entity_poly.type
_entity_poly.pdbx_seq_one_letter_code
_entity_poly.pdbx_strand_id
1 'polypeptide(L)'
;MTLRYLSYWPANLILVLLAWVLSPLLAALSLIIGPKLPGRLQWFSTTDADLDGGIVQNVAGYNAGLKGWRLWWQRTCWICRNPAHGWQSELLGMPAAGSIIVRQVTSEAPKNQWYVMETAKGVRFFCWKRDQPLFGGFYLKLWFGWVNKSYDGRNHHYAFQIGPKRRQ
;
A
#
# COMPACT_ATOMS: atom_id res chain seq x y z
N MET A 1 12.26 -17.30 7.56
CA MET A 1 11.11 -16.43 7.19
C MET A 1 11.23 -15.07 7.87
N THR A 2 11.39 -15.03 9.20
CA THR A 2 11.79 -13.82 9.95
C THR A 2 13.06 -13.18 9.40
N LEU A 3 14.07 -13.99 9.03
CA LEU A 3 15.32 -13.48 8.47
C LEU A 3 15.12 -12.71 7.16
N ARG A 4 14.35 -13.24 6.20
CA ARG A 4 14.03 -12.55 4.92
C ARG A 4 13.43 -11.17 5.21
N TYR A 5 12.43 -11.14 6.08
CA TYR A 5 11.76 -9.89 6.41
C TYR A 5 12.68 -8.90 7.13
N LEU A 6 13.41 -9.35 8.16
CA LEU A 6 14.38 -8.52 8.88
C LEU A 6 15.48 -7.98 7.96
N SER A 7 15.98 -8.79 7.03
CA SER A 7 17.00 -8.38 6.05
C SER A 7 16.47 -7.37 5.03
N TYR A 8 15.22 -7.53 4.57
CA TYR A 8 14.63 -6.60 3.61
C TYR A 8 13.92 -5.40 4.23
N TRP A 9 13.73 -5.38 5.56
CA TRP A 9 13.04 -4.29 6.23
C TRP A 9 13.77 -2.94 6.06
N PRO A 10 15.11 -2.83 6.23
CA PRO A 10 15.84 -1.61 5.90
C PRO A 10 15.66 -1.19 4.44
N ALA A 11 15.73 -2.13 3.50
CA ALA A 11 15.52 -1.87 2.08
C ALA A 11 14.09 -1.37 1.79
N ASN A 12 13.09 -1.90 2.49
CA ASN A 12 11.71 -1.43 2.40
C ASN A 12 11.57 0.02 2.87
N LEU A 13 12.19 0.39 3.99
CA LEU A 13 12.16 1.77 4.48
C LEU A 13 12.80 2.73 3.49
N ILE A 14 13.95 2.34 2.91
CA ILE A 14 14.62 3.12 1.87
C ILE A 14 13.70 3.28 0.65
N LEU A 15 13.08 2.20 0.16
CA LEU A 15 12.19 2.27 -1.00
C LEU A 15 10.92 3.10 -0.72
N VAL A 16 10.38 3.06 0.49
CA VAL A 16 9.24 3.90 0.90
C VAL A 16 9.66 5.38 0.88
N LEU A 17 10.81 5.72 1.45
CA LEU A 17 11.34 7.09 1.42
C LEU A 17 11.60 7.55 -0.02
N LEU A 18 12.22 6.70 -0.84
CA LEU A 18 12.45 6.96 -2.26
C LEU A 18 11.13 7.13 -3.01
N ALA A 19 10.10 6.35 -2.70
CA ALA A 19 8.78 6.51 -3.32
C ALA A 19 8.22 7.92 -3.07
N TRP A 20 8.35 8.43 -1.84
CA TRP A 20 7.92 9.80 -1.53
C TRP A 20 8.73 10.86 -2.25
N VAL A 21 10.05 10.76 -2.22
CA VAL A 21 10.97 11.72 -2.87
C VAL A 21 10.81 11.72 -4.40
N LEU A 22 10.71 10.53 -5.00
CA LEU A 22 10.64 10.36 -6.46
C LEU A 22 9.21 10.50 -7.00
N SER A 23 8.19 10.53 -6.15
CA SER A 23 6.78 10.59 -6.57
C SER A 23 6.48 11.66 -7.63
N PRO A 24 7.01 12.91 -7.56
CA PRO A 24 6.67 13.93 -8.56
C PRO A 24 7.34 13.66 -9.91
N LEU A 25 8.55 13.08 -9.91
CA LEU A 25 9.27 12.69 -11.12
C LEU A 25 8.60 11.49 -11.81
N LEU A 26 8.22 10.47 -11.03
CA LEU A 26 7.51 9.29 -11.53
C LEU A 26 6.14 9.68 -12.09
N ALA A 27 5.43 10.59 -11.44
CA ALA A 27 4.18 11.14 -11.94
C ALA A 27 4.38 11.93 -13.25
N ALA A 28 5.44 12.74 -13.36
CA ALA A 28 5.76 13.47 -14.59
C ALA A 28 6.05 12.51 -15.75
N LEU A 29 6.86 11.47 -15.50
CA LEU A 29 7.12 10.42 -16.49
C LEU A 29 5.82 9.76 -16.97
N SER A 30 4.90 9.46 -16.05
CA SER A 30 3.61 8.85 -16.38
C SER A 30 2.72 9.70 -17.29
N LEU A 31 2.91 11.02 -17.32
CA LEU A 31 2.17 11.87 -18.26
C LEU A 31 2.59 11.63 -19.71
N ILE A 32 3.81 11.13 -19.92
CA ILE A 32 4.39 10.86 -21.24
C ILE A 32 4.12 9.41 -21.64
N ILE A 33 4.36 8.46 -20.73
CA ILE A 33 4.33 7.02 -21.04
C ILE A 33 3.02 6.32 -20.66
N GLY A 34 2.07 7.05 -20.08
CA GLY A 34 0.81 6.52 -19.58
C GLY A 34 0.82 6.21 -18.07
N PRO A 35 -0.35 5.85 -17.51
CA PRO A 35 -0.55 5.74 -16.06
C PRO A 35 0.16 4.53 -15.42
N LYS A 36 0.64 3.56 -16.21
CA LYS A 36 1.33 2.37 -15.69
C LYS A 36 2.83 2.54 -15.82
N LEU A 37 3.53 2.47 -14.69
CA LEU A 37 4.99 2.56 -14.66
C LEU A 37 5.64 1.27 -15.20
N PRO A 38 6.65 1.35 -16.07
CA PRO A 38 7.25 0.18 -16.71
C PRO A 38 8.31 -0.47 -15.83
N GLY A 39 8.49 -1.79 -16.00
CA GLY A 39 9.59 -2.55 -15.42
C GLY A 39 9.73 -2.35 -13.91
N ARG A 40 10.95 -2.08 -13.43
CA ARG A 40 11.23 -1.89 -12.00
C ARG A 40 10.61 -0.61 -11.40
N LEU A 41 10.18 0.35 -12.22
CA LEU A 41 9.45 1.52 -11.71
C LEU A 41 8.09 1.13 -11.14
N GLN A 42 7.52 0.00 -11.58
CA GLN A 42 6.30 -0.58 -11.03
C GLN A 42 6.44 -0.94 -9.54
N TRP A 43 7.66 -1.12 -9.02
CA TRP A 43 7.88 -1.30 -7.58
C TRP A 43 7.41 -0.11 -6.75
N PHE A 44 7.39 1.10 -7.33
CA PHE A 44 6.93 2.33 -6.68
C PHE A 44 5.42 2.60 -6.86
N SER A 45 4.69 1.72 -7.53
CA SER A 45 3.26 1.86 -7.79
C SER A 45 2.48 0.60 -7.43
N THR A 46 1.16 0.72 -7.37
CA THR A 46 0.21 -0.37 -7.11
C THR A 46 0.26 -1.43 -8.22
N THR A 47 0.12 -2.72 -7.86
CA THR A 47 0.11 -3.83 -8.84
C THR A 47 -1.28 -4.12 -9.37
N ASP A 48 -2.30 -3.74 -8.61
CA ASP A 48 -3.73 -3.96 -8.89
C ASP A 48 -4.42 -2.76 -9.53
N ALA A 49 -3.73 -1.62 -9.62
CA ALA A 49 -4.22 -0.41 -10.26
C ALA A 49 -3.06 0.39 -10.83
N ASP A 50 -3.32 1.19 -11.86
CA ASP A 50 -2.35 2.15 -12.36
C ASP A 50 -2.35 3.44 -11.50
N LEU A 51 -1.62 4.47 -11.91
CA LEU A 51 -1.54 5.73 -11.18
C LEU A 51 -2.86 6.53 -11.11
N ASP A 52 -3.86 6.14 -11.91
CA ASP A 52 -5.21 6.71 -11.90
C ASP A 52 -6.20 5.86 -11.07
N GLY A 53 -5.71 4.80 -10.41
CA GLY A 53 -6.50 3.85 -9.63
C GLY A 53 -7.43 4.46 -8.58
N GLY A 54 -7.08 5.63 -8.04
CA GLY A 54 -7.94 6.34 -7.08
C GLY A 54 -9.29 6.75 -7.64
N ILE A 55 -9.40 6.95 -8.96
CA ILE A 55 -10.65 7.25 -9.66
C ILE A 55 -11.57 6.02 -9.60
N VAL A 56 -11.07 4.86 -10.06
CA VAL A 56 -11.82 3.60 -10.07
C VAL A 56 -12.19 3.16 -8.65
N GLN A 57 -11.34 3.46 -7.67
CA GLN A 57 -11.55 3.13 -6.26
C GLN A 57 -12.39 4.18 -5.50
N ASN A 58 -12.92 5.21 -6.18
CA ASN A 58 -13.70 6.29 -5.57
C ASN A 58 -13.01 6.93 -4.34
N VAL A 59 -11.68 7.10 -4.43
CA VAL A 59 -10.91 7.72 -3.36
C VAL A 59 -11.19 9.22 -3.36
N ALA A 60 -11.64 9.75 -2.22
CA ALA A 60 -11.90 11.18 -2.08
C ALA A 60 -10.72 12.04 -2.55
N GLY A 61 -11.02 13.04 -3.40
CA GLY A 61 -10.05 13.93 -4.03
C GLY A 61 -9.52 13.48 -5.39
N TYR A 62 -9.87 12.27 -5.85
CA TYR A 62 -9.50 11.79 -7.18
C TYR A 62 -10.62 12.04 -8.18
N ASN A 63 -10.31 12.65 -9.32
CA ASN A 63 -11.26 13.03 -10.36
C ASN A 63 -10.86 12.50 -11.74
N ALA A 64 -11.85 12.12 -12.53
CA ALA A 64 -11.67 11.76 -13.93
C ALA A 64 -11.45 13.01 -14.82
N GLY A 65 -10.82 12.81 -15.98
CA GLY A 65 -10.66 13.85 -17.00
C GLY A 65 -9.63 14.95 -16.69
N LEU A 66 -8.89 14.85 -15.59
CA LEU A 66 -7.81 15.79 -15.28
C LEU A 66 -6.67 15.71 -16.31
N LYS A 67 -5.99 16.84 -16.54
CA LYS A 67 -4.83 16.95 -17.44
C LYS A 67 -3.73 17.82 -16.82
N GLY A 68 -2.53 17.76 -17.41
CA GLY A 68 -1.39 18.62 -17.06
C GLY A 68 -1.05 18.56 -15.57
N TRP A 69 -0.85 19.73 -14.97
CA TRP A 69 -0.47 19.87 -13.54
C TRP A 69 -1.44 19.18 -12.58
N ARG A 70 -2.75 19.21 -12.84
CA ARG A 70 -3.74 18.59 -11.94
C ARG A 70 -3.65 17.07 -11.96
N LEU A 71 -3.46 16.48 -13.14
CA LEU A 71 -3.25 15.04 -13.28
C LEU A 71 -1.92 14.61 -12.67
N TRP A 72 -0.85 15.38 -12.93
CA TRP A 72 0.46 15.17 -12.32
C TRP A 72 0.38 15.12 -10.78
N TRP A 73 -0.31 16.09 -10.18
CA TRP A 73 -0.43 16.15 -8.73
C TRP A 73 -1.22 14.96 -8.17
N GLN A 74 -2.32 14.59 -8.82
CA GLN A 74 -3.12 13.43 -8.43
C GLN A 74 -2.31 12.13 -8.44
N ARG A 75 -1.53 11.90 -9.51
CA ARG A 75 -0.66 10.72 -9.62
C ARG A 75 0.50 10.76 -8.62
N THR A 76 1.04 11.95 -8.33
CA THR A 76 2.03 12.15 -7.26
C THR A 76 1.44 11.72 -5.91
N CYS A 77 0.23 12.19 -5.58
CA CYS A 77 -0.48 11.79 -4.38
C CYS A 77 -0.78 10.28 -4.34
N TRP A 78 -1.03 9.64 -5.48
CA TRP A 78 -1.27 8.20 -5.55
C TRP A 78 -0.05 7.38 -5.14
N ILE A 79 1.11 7.74 -5.68
CA ILE A 79 2.40 7.13 -5.32
C ILE A 79 2.66 7.33 -3.82
N CYS A 80 2.48 8.55 -3.31
CA CYS A 80 2.67 8.85 -1.89
C CYS A 80 1.72 8.09 -0.97
N ARG A 81 0.49 7.83 -1.43
CA ARG A 81 -0.51 7.04 -0.70
C ARG A 81 -0.13 5.56 -0.62
N ASN A 82 0.53 5.03 -1.66
CA ASN A 82 0.88 3.62 -1.81
C ASN A 82 2.39 3.43 -2.08
N PRO A 83 3.27 3.90 -1.18
CA PRO A 83 4.70 3.95 -1.44
C PRO A 83 5.29 2.54 -1.48
N ALA A 84 6.11 2.28 -2.50
CA ALA A 84 6.77 0.98 -2.71
C ALA A 84 5.81 -0.22 -2.79
N HIS A 85 4.56 -0.02 -3.21
CA HIS A 85 3.53 -1.06 -3.16
C HIS A 85 3.88 -2.30 -3.99
N GLY A 86 4.42 -2.14 -5.19
CA GLY A 86 4.85 -3.26 -6.02
C GLY A 86 5.98 -4.07 -5.39
N TRP A 87 6.99 -3.40 -4.83
CA TRP A 87 8.05 -4.06 -4.07
C TRP A 87 7.48 -4.86 -2.89
N GLN A 88 6.56 -4.24 -2.16
CA GLN A 88 5.92 -4.84 -0.99
C GLN A 88 5.04 -6.04 -1.34
N SER A 89 4.33 -6.02 -2.47
CA SER A 89 3.57 -7.16 -2.97
C SER A 89 4.48 -8.28 -3.45
N GLU A 90 5.43 -7.98 -4.33
CA GLU A 90 6.23 -8.99 -5.03
C GLU A 90 7.32 -9.61 -4.15
N LEU A 91 8.04 -8.80 -3.38
CA LEU A 91 9.27 -9.22 -2.67
C LEU A 91 9.07 -9.39 -1.17
N LEU A 92 8.06 -8.75 -0.58
CA LEU A 92 7.73 -8.91 0.84
C LEU A 92 6.43 -9.66 1.09
N GLY A 93 5.61 -9.86 0.06
CA GLY A 93 4.37 -10.58 0.18
C GLY A 93 4.56 -12.02 0.65
N MET A 94 3.55 -12.54 1.33
CA MET A 94 3.50 -13.95 1.71
C MET A 94 2.67 -14.72 0.66
N PRO A 95 2.92 -16.02 0.42
CA PRO A 95 2.14 -16.79 -0.54
C PRO A 95 0.64 -16.74 -0.26
N ALA A 96 -0.17 -16.50 -1.29
CA ALA A 96 -1.63 -16.53 -1.16
C ALA A 96 -2.20 -17.96 -1.17
N ALA A 97 -1.58 -18.85 -1.94
CA ALA A 97 -2.04 -20.22 -2.08
C ALA A 97 -2.00 -20.98 -0.75
N GLY A 98 -3.17 -21.47 -0.31
CA GLY A 98 -3.33 -22.24 0.91
C GLY A 98 -3.13 -21.46 2.22
N SER A 99 -3.12 -20.12 2.15
CA SER A 99 -3.07 -19.29 3.35
C SER A 99 -4.47 -19.11 3.95
N ILE A 100 -4.57 -19.25 5.27
CA ILE A 100 -5.82 -19.11 6.04
C ILE A 100 -5.67 -18.08 7.15
N ILE A 101 -6.76 -17.44 7.55
CA ILE A 101 -6.80 -16.65 8.79
C ILE A 101 -7.03 -17.61 9.97
N VAL A 102 -6.11 -17.65 10.92
CA VAL A 102 -6.20 -18.50 12.12
C VAL A 102 -6.69 -17.73 13.35
N ARG A 103 -6.62 -16.41 13.33
CA ARG A 103 -7.16 -15.54 14.38
C ARG A 103 -7.51 -14.18 13.81
N GLN A 104 -8.62 -13.60 14.24
CA GLN A 104 -9.04 -12.26 13.82
C GLN A 104 -9.75 -11.54 14.96
N VAL A 105 -9.46 -10.25 15.11
CA VAL A 105 -10.12 -9.31 16.01
C VAL A 105 -10.35 -8.02 15.23
N THR A 106 -11.61 -7.58 15.16
CA THR A 106 -11.98 -6.34 14.48
C THR A 106 -12.89 -5.49 15.36
N SER A 107 -12.71 -4.18 15.32
CA SER A 107 -13.63 -3.19 15.92
C SER A 107 -13.83 -2.04 14.94
N GLU A 108 -14.97 -1.38 15.00
CA GLU A 108 -15.29 -0.23 14.12
C GLU A 108 -15.03 1.13 14.79
N ALA A 109 -15.05 1.22 16.12
CA ALA A 109 -14.88 2.48 16.85
C ALA A 109 -13.90 2.32 18.05
N PRO A 110 -12.59 2.62 17.88
CA PRO A 110 -11.93 2.98 16.62
C PRO A 110 -11.84 1.79 15.67
N LYS A 111 -11.66 2.08 14.37
CA LYS A 111 -11.43 1.06 13.37
C LYS A 111 -10.10 0.36 13.68
N ASN A 112 -10.18 -0.90 14.07
CA ASN A 112 -9.03 -1.74 14.38
C ASN A 112 -9.23 -3.09 13.71
N GLN A 113 -8.20 -3.59 13.06
CA GLN A 113 -8.17 -4.91 12.46
C GLN A 113 -6.84 -5.54 12.84
N TRP A 114 -6.92 -6.64 13.57
CA TRP A 114 -5.77 -7.47 13.86
C TRP A 114 -6.09 -8.89 13.47
N TYR A 115 -5.23 -9.52 12.68
CA TYR A 115 -5.39 -10.93 12.36
C TYR A 115 -4.05 -11.60 12.16
N VAL A 116 -4.05 -12.90 12.36
CA VAL A 116 -2.92 -13.79 12.08
C VAL A 116 -3.35 -14.72 10.97
N MET A 117 -2.53 -14.79 9.93
CA MET A 117 -2.65 -15.76 8.87
C MET A 117 -1.58 -16.82 9.00
N GLU A 118 -1.88 -18.01 8.54
CA GLU A 118 -0.96 -19.12 8.46
C GLU A 118 -0.93 -19.65 7.03
N THR A 119 0.26 -19.77 6.46
CA THR A 119 0.46 -20.37 5.13
C THR A 119 0.30 -21.89 5.19
N ALA A 120 0.13 -22.54 4.04
CA ALA A 120 0.10 -24.01 3.94
C ALA A 120 1.31 -24.74 4.56
N LYS A 121 2.43 -24.03 4.80
CA LYS A 121 3.64 -24.56 5.45
C LYS A 121 3.70 -24.27 6.97
N GLY A 122 2.60 -23.81 7.58
CA GLY A 122 2.54 -23.48 9.00
C GLY A 122 3.23 -22.16 9.39
N VAL A 123 3.68 -21.36 8.43
CA VAL A 123 4.33 -20.05 8.73
C VAL A 123 3.27 -19.00 8.98
N ARG A 124 3.41 -18.27 10.09
CA ARG A 124 2.47 -17.24 10.52
C ARG A 124 2.89 -15.82 10.15
N PHE A 125 1.89 -15.02 9.79
CA PHE A 125 2.02 -13.60 9.48
C PHE A 125 0.90 -12.84 10.17
N PHE A 126 1.15 -11.59 10.53
CA PHE A 126 0.14 -10.75 11.15
C PHE A 126 -0.24 -9.60 10.23
N CYS A 127 -1.43 -9.07 10.46
CA CYS A 127 -1.83 -7.76 10.02
C CYS A 127 -2.27 -6.98 11.24
N TRP A 128 -1.88 -5.72 11.31
CA TRP A 128 -2.41 -4.78 12.27
C TRP A 128 -2.72 -3.48 11.55
N LYS A 129 -3.98 -3.07 11.59
CA LYS A 129 -4.47 -1.83 11.04
C LYS A 129 -5.28 -1.11 12.10
N ARG A 130 -4.99 0.17 12.34
CA ARG A 130 -5.67 0.98 13.33
C ARG A 130 -5.84 2.41 12.83
N ASP A 131 -7.05 2.93 12.94
CA ASP A 131 -7.33 4.35 12.80
C ASP A 131 -7.28 4.97 14.20
N GLN A 132 -6.13 5.49 14.60
CA GLN A 132 -5.91 6.07 15.93
C GLN A 132 -6.49 7.48 15.97
N PRO A 133 -7.54 7.76 16.77
CA PRO A 133 -8.08 9.11 16.92
C PRO A 133 -7.00 10.12 17.33
N LEU A 134 -7.06 11.30 16.72
CA LEU A 134 -6.31 12.49 17.09
C LEU A 134 -7.28 13.65 17.38
N PHE A 135 -6.75 14.77 17.88
CA PHE A 135 -7.52 16.00 18.08
C PHE A 135 -8.03 16.60 16.75
N GLY A 136 -9.07 17.44 16.82
CA GLY A 136 -9.50 18.28 15.69
C GLY A 136 -10.17 17.52 14.54
N GLY A 137 -10.73 16.35 14.80
CA GLY A 137 -11.34 15.51 13.76
C GLY A 137 -10.30 14.78 12.88
N PHE A 138 -9.04 14.73 13.29
CA PHE A 138 -8.01 13.94 12.63
C PHE A 138 -7.89 12.54 13.22
N TYR A 139 -7.26 11.65 12.46
CA TYR A 139 -6.81 10.35 12.94
C TYR A 139 -5.51 9.96 12.24
N LEU A 140 -4.69 9.16 12.91
CA LEU A 140 -3.52 8.54 12.33
C LEU A 140 -3.88 7.14 11.83
N LYS A 141 -3.80 6.93 10.52
CA LYS A 141 -3.93 5.60 9.94
C LYS A 141 -2.60 4.87 10.09
N LEU A 142 -2.65 3.75 10.80
CA LEU A 142 -1.55 2.82 11.00
C LEU A 142 -1.90 1.52 10.29
N TRP A 143 -1.03 1.01 9.44
CA TRP A 143 -1.21 -0.26 8.75
C TRP A 143 0.13 -0.97 8.58
N PHE A 144 0.26 -2.10 9.26
CA PHE A 144 1.48 -2.87 9.31
C PHE A 144 1.19 -4.36 9.12
N GLY A 145 2.04 -5.04 8.37
CA GLY A 145 1.96 -6.50 8.18
C GLY A 145 1.21 -6.89 6.91
N TRP A 146 0.80 -8.15 6.81
CA TRP A 146 0.33 -8.75 5.57
C TRP A 146 -1.18 -8.65 5.45
N VAL A 147 -1.65 -8.10 4.33
CA VAL A 147 -3.06 -7.98 4.03
C VAL A 147 -3.57 -9.30 3.48
N ASN A 148 -4.72 -9.79 3.94
CA ASN A 148 -5.42 -10.91 3.33
C ASN A 148 -6.04 -10.53 1.96
N LYS A 149 -5.22 -9.98 1.06
CA LYS A 149 -5.56 -9.65 -0.32
C LYS A 149 -4.33 -9.84 -1.20
N SER A 150 -4.53 -10.56 -2.30
CA SER A 150 -3.49 -10.86 -3.28
C SER A 150 -3.56 -9.88 -4.45
N TYR A 151 -2.89 -8.74 -4.33
CA TYR A 151 -2.95 -7.66 -5.33
C TYR A 151 -2.20 -7.99 -6.63
N ASP A 152 -1.23 -8.91 -6.58
CA ASP A 152 -0.50 -9.43 -7.73
C ASP A 152 -1.05 -10.81 -8.18
N GLY A 153 -2.11 -11.30 -7.52
CA GLY A 153 -2.69 -12.63 -7.74
C GLY A 153 -1.86 -13.79 -7.18
N ARG A 154 -0.70 -13.53 -6.56
CA ARG A 154 0.24 -14.55 -6.09
C ARG A 154 0.54 -14.46 -4.59
N ASN A 155 0.66 -13.24 -4.08
CA ASN A 155 1.10 -12.95 -2.72
C ASN A 155 0.15 -12.01 -2.00
N HIS A 156 -0.16 -12.34 -0.76
CA HIS A 156 -0.73 -11.40 0.19
C HIS A 156 0.25 -10.27 0.45
N HIS A 157 -0.18 -9.03 0.17
CA HIS A 157 0.68 -7.85 0.18
C HIS A 157 1.12 -7.44 1.59
N TYR A 158 2.39 -7.06 1.72
CA TYR A 158 2.90 -6.47 2.95
C TYR A 158 2.63 -4.95 3.00
N ALA A 159 1.78 -4.48 3.91
CA ALA A 159 1.52 -3.06 4.09
C ALA A 159 2.48 -2.45 5.13
N PHE A 160 3.05 -1.29 4.76
CA PHE A 160 3.68 -0.35 5.70
C PHE A 160 3.16 1.06 5.40
N GLN A 161 2.11 1.46 6.11
CA GLN A 161 1.47 2.77 5.94
C GLN A 161 1.32 3.49 7.28
N ILE A 162 1.81 4.72 7.31
CA ILE A 162 1.58 5.68 8.37
C ILE A 162 1.11 6.96 7.69
N GLY A 163 -0.07 7.47 8.03
CA GLY A 163 -0.56 8.68 7.40
C GLY A 163 -1.64 9.38 8.19
N PRO A 164 -1.51 10.70 8.44
CA PRO A 164 -2.59 11.49 9.01
C PRO A 164 -3.76 11.58 8.01
N LYS A 165 -4.98 11.51 8.53
CA LYS A 165 -6.23 11.59 7.79
C LYS A 165 -7.23 12.44 8.55
N ARG A 166 -8.16 13.05 7.83
CA ARG A 166 -9.31 13.77 8.39
C ARG A 166 -10.51 12.84 8.40
N ARG A 167 -11.29 12.84 9.49
CA ARG A 167 -12.59 12.17 9.54
C ARG A 167 -13.50 12.84 8.51
N GLN A 168 -14.15 12.01 7.69
CA GLN A 168 -15.24 12.45 6.82
C GLN A 168 -16.52 12.57 7.64
#